data_AF-A0AAX3I4D5-F1
#
_entry.id   AF-A0AAX3I4D5-F1
#
_cell.length_a   1.000
_cell.length_b   1.000
_cell.length_c   1.000
_cell.angle_alpha   90.00
_cell.angle_beta   90.00
_cell.angle_gamma   90.00
#
_symmetry.space_group_name_H-M   'P 1'
#
loop_
_entity.id
_entity.type
_entity.pdbx_description
1 polymer ?
#
loop_
_entity_poly.entity_id
_entity_poly.type
_entity_poly.pdbx_seq_one_letter_code
_entity_poly.pdbx_strand_id
1 'polypeptide(L)'
;MRLRVLFLCFAISLPAVAAPLAVPDQGPALRIQGSNTIGAALGPALVKGLMEHQGLQGVHSEPGDGANEQRVVGKTRQGKTVTIEVAAHGSSTGFAALKNNRADLAAASRPIKDSELIDLESLGDLKSPEAEQVIAIDGLAIILNPRNPLNTLNTEQLAQIFNGEVSTWEALGALAGPFMSTPGMISPAPTTPSRNWC
;
A
#
# COMPACT_ATOMS: atom_id res chain seq x y z
N MET A 1 7.91 57.63 26.00
CA MET A 1 7.22 57.15 24.78
C MET A 1 7.73 55.74 24.50
N ARG A 2 6.94 54.68 24.76
CA ARG A 2 7.36 53.28 24.55
C ARG A 2 6.73 52.78 23.25
N LEU A 3 7.56 52.59 22.22
CA LEU A 3 7.15 52.10 20.90
C LEU A 3 6.96 50.58 20.96
N ARG A 4 5.72 50.10 20.83
CA ARG A 4 5.41 48.67 20.68
C ARG A 4 5.46 48.33 19.19
N VAL A 5 6.49 47.59 18.78
CA VAL A 5 6.56 46.99 17.44
C VAL A 5 5.68 45.75 17.44
N LEU A 6 4.54 45.82 16.76
CA LEU A 6 3.67 44.67 16.53
C LEU A 6 4.24 43.89 15.35
N PHE A 7 4.85 42.74 15.60
CA PHE A 7 5.28 41.81 14.55
C PHE A 7 4.04 41.07 14.04
N LEU A 8 3.55 41.46 12.87
CA LEU A 8 2.46 40.78 12.19
C LEU A 8 3.05 39.56 11.46
N CYS A 9 3.02 38.39 12.09
CA CYS A 9 3.41 37.13 11.44
C CYS A 9 2.37 36.76 10.39
N PHE A 10 2.62 37.10 9.12
CA PHE A 10 1.91 36.50 8.00
C PHE A 10 2.33 35.03 7.90
N ALA A 11 1.42 34.12 8.24
CA ALA A 11 1.56 32.70 7.94
C ALA A 11 1.45 32.54 6.41
N ILE A 12 2.59 32.63 5.72
CA ILE A 12 2.68 32.26 4.30
C ILE A 12 2.59 30.74 4.24
N SER A 13 1.41 30.23 3.85
CA SER A 13 1.24 28.83 3.48
C SER A 13 2.09 28.57 2.23
N LEU A 14 3.28 28.01 2.41
CA LEU A 14 4.08 27.52 1.30
C LEU A 14 3.32 26.36 0.65
N PRO A 15 2.97 26.42 -0.65
CA PRO A 15 2.47 25.25 -1.34
C PRO A 15 3.58 24.20 -1.35
N ALA A 16 3.27 22.99 -0.88
CA ALA A 16 4.16 21.84 -1.02
C ALA A 16 4.25 21.49 -2.51
N VAL A 17 5.31 21.94 -3.19
CA VAL A 17 5.59 21.56 -4.56
C VAL A 17 6.32 20.22 -4.51
N ALA A 18 5.73 19.18 -5.11
CA ALA A 18 6.42 17.90 -5.25
C ALA A 18 7.70 18.10 -6.07
N ALA A 19 8.85 17.69 -5.53
CA ALA A 19 10.09 17.75 -6.27
C ALA A 19 9.98 16.90 -7.55
N PRO A 20 10.57 17.35 -8.68
CA PRO A 20 10.58 16.56 -9.91
C PRO A 20 11.32 15.23 -9.66
N LEU A 21 10.85 14.14 -10.27
CA LEU A 21 11.53 12.84 -10.21
C LEU A 21 12.95 13.04 -10.76
N ALA A 22 13.93 12.62 -9.98
CA ALA A 22 15.29 12.52 -10.48
C ALA A 22 15.31 11.52 -11.64
N VAL A 23 15.90 11.91 -12.77
CA VAL A 23 16.04 11.04 -13.94
C VAL A 23 17.49 10.54 -14.00
N PRO A 24 17.82 9.41 -13.33
CA PRO A 24 19.18 8.92 -13.25
C PRO A 24 19.69 8.48 -14.62
N ASP A 25 21.01 8.47 -14.82
CA ASP A 25 21.62 7.96 -16.04
C ASP A 25 21.59 6.44 -16.12
N GLN A 26 21.55 5.76 -14.97
CA GLN A 26 21.44 4.31 -14.86
C GLN A 26 20.49 3.93 -13.73
N GLY A 27 19.77 2.81 -13.93
CA GLY A 27 18.86 2.26 -12.95
C GLY A 27 17.52 3.00 -12.84
N PRO A 28 16.66 2.56 -11.92
CA PRO A 28 15.36 3.17 -11.70
C PRO A 28 15.48 4.53 -11.03
N ALA A 29 14.56 5.44 -11.35
CA ALA A 29 14.41 6.74 -10.70
C ALA A 29 13.94 6.60 -9.23
N LEU A 30 13.20 5.53 -8.93
CA LEU A 30 12.67 5.25 -7.60
C LEU A 30 12.38 3.76 -7.46
N ARG A 31 12.64 3.20 -6.28
CA ARG A 31 12.33 1.81 -5.92
C ARG A 31 11.39 1.79 -4.72
N ILE A 32 10.23 1.18 -4.89
CA ILE A 32 9.21 1.01 -3.87
C ILE A 32 9.09 -0.47 -3.53
N GLN A 33 9.20 -0.83 -2.26
CA GLN A 33 8.99 -2.21 -1.78
C GLN A 33 7.98 -2.23 -0.64
N GLY A 34 7.19 -3.29 -0.53
CA GLY A 34 6.45 -3.58 0.70
C GLY A 34 5.04 -4.12 0.47
N SER A 35 4.05 -3.48 1.07
CA SER A 35 2.65 -3.93 1.16
C SER A 35 2.10 -4.54 -0.13
N ASN A 36 1.51 -5.73 -0.02
CA ASN A 36 0.87 -6.41 -1.13
C ASN A 36 -0.35 -5.65 -1.66
N THR A 37 -1.18 -5.11 -0.74
CA THR A 37 -2.41 -4.41 -1.12
C THR A 37 -2.10 -3.10 -1.84
N ILE A 38 -1.07 -2.38 -1.39
CA ILE A 38 -0.65 -1.13 -2.02
C ILE A 38 0.11 -1.44 -3.32
N GLY A 39 1.12 -2.30 -3.26
CA GLY A 39 2.02 -2.57 -4.39
C GLY A 39 1.39 -3.30 -5.57
N ALA A 40 0.29 -4.04 -5.36
CA ALA A 40 -0.36 -4.77 -6.45
C ALA A 40 -1.08 -3.85 -7.47
N ALA A 41 -1.69 -2.75 -7.01
CA ALA A 41 -2.52 -1.90 -7.86
C ALA A 41 -2.40 -0.40 -7.58
N LEU A 42 -2.56 0.01 -6.31
CA LEU A 42 -2.57 1.43 -5.94
C LEU A 42 -1.20 2.10 -6.19
N GLY A 43 -0.11 1.46 -5.76
CA GLY A 43 1.26 1.94 -5.93
C GLY A 43 1.60 2.20 -7.40
N PRO A 44 1.48 1.22 -8.30
CA PRO A 44 1.72 1.43 -9.73
C PRO A 44 0.83 2.52 -10.35
N ALA A 45 -0.44 2.63 -9.93
CA ALA A 45 -1.34 3.66 -10.42
C ALA A 45 -0.92 5.08 -9.98
N LEU A 46 -0.51 5.25 -8.72
CA LEU A 46 0.01 6.52 -8.22
C LEU A 46 1.32 6.91 -8.91
N VAL A 47 2.22 5.94 -9.12
CA VAL A 47 3.48 6.16 -9.85
C VAL A 47 3.20 6.58 -11.29
N LYS A 48 2.27 5.92 -11.98
CA LYS A 48 1.86 6.30 -13.33
C LYS A 48 1.35 7.74 -13.36
N GLY A 49 0.43 8.09 -12.46
CA GLY A 49 -0.11 9.44 -12.37
C GLY A 49 0.96 10.49 -12.05
N LEU A 50 1.93 10.17 -11.18
CA LEU A 50 3.07 11.04 -10.88
C LEU A 50 3.93 11.29 -12.13
N MET A 51 4.30 10.24 -12.86
CA MET A 51 5.12 10.35 -14.07
C MET A 51 4.41 11.17 -15.15
N GLU A 52 3.11 10.94 -15.36
CA GLU A 52 2.29 11.71 -16.30
C GLU A 52 2.17 13.18 -15.88
N HIS A 53 1.94 13.45 -14.60
CA HIS A 53 1.89 14.81 -14.05
C HIS A 53 3.23 15.55 -14.22
N GLN A 54 4.36 14.84 -14.16
CA GLN A 54 5.68 15.40 -14.41
C GLN A 54 6.03 15.51 -15.91
N GLY A 55 5.11 15.17 -16.80
CA GLY A 55 5.24 15.37 -18.23
C GLY A 55 6.00 14.25 -18.96
N LEU A 56 6.16 13.08 -18.34
CA LEU A 56 6.66 11.90 -19.05
C LEU A 56 5.61 11.41 -20.04
N GLN A 57 6.07 10.89 -21.17
CA GLN A 57 5.27 10.44 -22.29
C GLN A 57 5.25 8.92 -22.37
N GLY A 58 4.12 8.37 -22.83
CA GLY A 58 3.96 6.93 -23.04
C GLY A 58 4.08 6.11 -21.75
N VAL A 59 3.58 6.65 -20.63
CA VAL A 59 3.69 6.00 -19.32
C VAL A 59 2.82 4.75 -19.28
N HIS A 60 3.42 3.60 -18.99
CA HIS A 60 2.74 2.31 -18.87
C HIS A 60 3.39 1.43 -17.81
N SER A 61 2.65 0.44 -17.33
CA SER A 61 3.17 -0.59 -16.42
C SER A 61 3.51 -1.85 -17.21
N GLU A 62 4.61 -2.49 -16.85
CA GLU A 62 5.03 -3.80 -17.34
C GLU A 62 5.44 -4.71 -16.15
N PRO A 63 5.39 -6.04 -16.30
CA PRO A 63 5.87 -6.96 -15.27
C PRO A 63 7.36 -6.72 -14.94
N GLY A 64 7.71 -6.85 -13.66
CA GLY A 64 9.09 -6.85 -13.18
C GLY A 64 9.78 -8.21 -13.34
N ASP A 65 10.94 -8.35 -12.71
CA ASP A 65 11.75 -9.58 -12.82
C ASP A 65 11.23 -10.70 -11.90
N GLY A 66 10.57 -10.34 -10.79
CA GLY A 66 9.97 -11.26 -9.83
C GLY A 66 8.44 -11.29 -9.82
N ALA A 67 7.89 -12.30 -9.12
CA ALA A 67 6.45 -12.36 -8.87
C ALA A 67 6.02 -11.18 -7.99
N ASN A 68 4.89 -10.56 -8.31
CA ASN A 68 4.38 -9.36 -7.64
C ASN A 68 5.32 -8.14 -7.74
N GLU A 69 6.18 -8.10 -8.75
CA GLU A 69 6.98 -6.94 -9.11
C GLU A 69 6.47 -6.32 -10.42
N GLN A 70 6.51 -4.99 -10.48
CA GLN A 70 6.10 -4.21 -11.64
C GLN A 70 7.10 -3.08 -11.88
N ARG A 71 7.24 -2.70 -13.15
CA ARG A 71 7.96 -1.51 -13.59
C ARG A 71 6.98 -0.55 -14.21
N VAL A 72 7.02 0.72 -13.80
CA VAL A 72 6.31 1.80 -14.49
C VAL A 72 7.33 2.54 -15.32
N VAL A 73 7.13 2.56 -16.63
CA VAL A 73 8.08 3.06 -17.62
C VAL A 73 7.47 4.22 -18.36
N GLY A 74 8.24 5.29 -18.54
CA GLY A 74 7.89 6.46 -19.34
C GLY A 74 9.11 7.08 -20.00
N LYS A 75 8.90 8.05 -20.88
CA LYS A 75 9.99 8.76 -21.56
C LYS A 75 9.92 10.26 -21.32
N THR A 76 11.08 10.87 -21.10
CA THR A 76 11.20 12.33 -21.12
C THR A 76 10.96 12.88 -22.54
N ARG A 77 10.75 14.20 -22.65
CA ARG A 77 10.63 14.88 -23.96
C ARG A 77 11.86 14.70 -24.86
N GLN A 78 13.03 14.44 -24.27
CA GLN A 78 14.29 14.19 -24.97
C GLN A 78 14.47 12.70 -25.35
N GLY A 79 13.48 11.84 -25.07
CA GLY A 79 13.50 10.43 -25.41
C GLY A 79 14.20 9.52 -24.39
N LYS A 80 14.76 10.08 -23.30
CA LYS A 80 15.35 9.28 -22.20
C LYS A 80 14.27 8.50 -21.48
N THR A 81 14.45 7.18 -21.36
CA THR A 81 13.58 6.28 -20.59
C THR A 81 13.78 6.50 -19.09
N VAL A 82 12.68 6.51 -18.35
CA VAL A 82 12.61 6.60 -16.90
C VAL A 82 11.78 5.44 -16.40
N THR A 83 12.30 4.74 -15.40
CA THR A 83 11.64 3.58 -14.81
C THR A 83 11.50 3.77 -13.30
N ILE A 84 10.36 3.38 -12.75
CA ILE A 84 10.13 3.24 -11.31
C ILE A 84 9.76 1.80 -11.03
N GLU A 85 10.41 1.19 -10.04
CA GLU A 85 10.19 -0.21 -9.66
C GLU A 85 9.26 -0.27 -8.45
N VAL A 86 8.27 -1.18 -8.50
CA VAL A 86 7.31 -1.42 -7.43
C VAL A 86 7.26 -2.92 -7.15
N ALA A 87 7.55 -3.31 -5.92
CA ALA A 87 7.63 -4.70 -5.49
C ALA A 87 6.74 -4.96 -4.26
N ALA A 88 5.84 -5.92 -4.37
CA ALA A 88 4.76 -6.15 -3.42
C ALA A 88 4.98 -7.48 -2.66
N HIS A 89 5.83 -7.43 -1.62
CA HIS A 89 6.30 -8.59 -0.83
C HIS A 89 5.94 -8.53 0.66
N GLY A 90 5.09 -7.59 1.06
CA GLY A 90 4.64 -7.37 2.43
C GLY A 90 5.39 -6.26 3.17
N SER A 91 4.71 -5.60 4.11
CA SER A 91 5.21 -4.40 4.80
C SER A 91 6.54 -4.61 5.51
N SER A 92 6.74 -5.73 6.22
CA SER A 92 8.03 -6.04 6.88
C SER A 92 9.18 -6.19 5.88
N THR A 93 8.91 -6.76 4.69
CA THR A 93 9.90 -6.85 3.62
C THR A 93 10.28 -5.47 3.10
N GLY A 94 9.33 -4.54 3.02
CA GLY A 94 9.60 -3.14 2.64
C GLY A 94 10.56 -2.44 3.60
N PHE A 95 10.33 -2.56 4.91
CA PHE A 95 11.23 -2.01 5.93
C PHE A 95 12.62 -2.65 5.88
N ALA A 96 12.71 -3.96 5.71
CA ALA A 96 13.99 -4.64 5.51
C ALA A 96 14.70 -4.19 4.22
N ALA A 97 13.95 -3.87 3.15
CA ALA A 97 14.52 -3.36 1.91
C ALA A 97 15.09 -1.95 2.07
N LEU A 98 14.43 -1.06 2.83
CA LEU A 98 14.98 0.25 3.21
C LEU A 98 16.33 0.10 3.93
N LYS A 99 16.39 -0.75 4.95
CA LYS A 99 17.62 -1.02 5.73
C LYS A 99 18.79 -1.44 4.84
N ASN A 100 18.50 -2.24 3.81
CA ASN A 100 19.50 -2.80 2.91
C ASN A 100 19.74 -1.96 1.64
N ASN A 101 19.24 -0.72 1.57
CA ASN A 101 19.33 0.16 0.40
C ASN A 101 18.77 -0.46 -0.91
N ARG A 102 17.81 -1.39 -0.78
CA ARG A 102 17.10 -2.03 -1.91
C ARG A 102 15.78 -1.35 -2.24
N ALA A 103 15.32 -0.45 -1.37
CA ALA A 103 14.19 0.41 -1.60
C ALA A 103 14.55 1.84 -1.21
N ASP A 104 13.90 2.80 -1.86
CA ASP A 104 13.96 4.21 -1.53
C ASP A 104 12.70 4.61 -0.72
N LEU A 105 11.59 3.89 -0.93
CA LEU A 105 10.34 4.03 -0.16
C LEU A 105 9.79 2.66 0.24
N ALA A 106 9.31 2.55 1.47
CA ALA A 106 8.54 1.40 1.93
C ALA A 106 7.04 1.69 1.84
N ALA A 107 6.30 0.87 1.10
CA ALA A 107 4.85 0.83 1.19
C ALA A 107 4.45 -0.07 2.36
N ALA A 108 3.58 0.39 3.25
CA ALA A 108 3.15 -0.39 4.40
C ALA A 108 1.63 -0.34 4.58
N SER A 109 1.01 -1.50 4.84
CA SER A 109 -0.41 -1.63 5.20
C SER A 109 -0.68 -1.39 6.69
N ARG A 110 0.38 -1.12 7.46
CA ARG A 110 0.35 -0.87 8.90
C ARG A 110 1.50 0.07 9.27
N PRO A 111 1.42 0.76 10.42
CA PRO A 111 2.54 1.49 10.98
C PRO A 111 3.77 0.59 11.20
N ILE A 112 4.95 1.22 11.21
CA ILE A 112 6.21 0.55 11.55
C ILE A 112 6.18 0.07 13.01
N LYS A 113 6.68 -1.14 13.26
CA LYS A 113 6.82 -1.68 14.64
C LYS A 113 8.02 -1.06 15.34
N ASP A 114 8.00 -1.04 16.67
CA ASP A 114 9.14 -0.57 17.47
C ASP A 114 10.43 -1.33 17.15
N SER A 115 10.35 -2.66 16.99
CA SER A 115 11.51 -3.48 16.61
C SER A 115 12.06 -3.14 15.23
N GLU A 116 11.19 -2.80 14.27
CA GLU A 116 11.58 -2.41 12.91
C GLU A 116 12.16 -0.98 12.90
N LEU A 117 11.65 -0.10 13.77
CA LEU A 117 12.15 1.26 13.94
C LEU A 117 13.58 1.26 14.49
N ILE A 118 13.86 0.45 15.52
CA ILE A 118 15.21 0.27 16.08
C ILE A 118 16.21 -0.13 14.98
N ASP A 119 15.80 -1.03 14.09
CA ASP A 119 16.60 -1.49 12.97
C ASP A 119 16.89 -0.42 11.91
N LEU A 120 16.09 0.65 11.89
CA LEU A 120 16.10 1.71 10.88
C LEU A 120 16.45 3.09 11.46
N GLU A 121 16.84 3.19 12.74
CA GLU A 121 17.14 4.46 13.43
C GLU A 121 18.12 5.35 12.66
N SER A 122 19.07 4.75 11.94
CA SER A 122 20.04 5.47 11.09
C SER A 122 19.39 6.28 9.95
N LEU A 123 18.14 5.97 9.58
CA LEU A 123 17.35 6.70 8.59
C LEU A 123 16.45 7.79 9.22
N GLY A 124 16.49 7.93 10.55
CA GLY A 124 15.71 8.90 11.31
C GLY A 124 14.43 8.31 11.91
N ASP A 125 13.53 9.19 12.38
CA ASP A 125 12.27 8.80 13.00
C ASP A 125 11.22 8.47 11.92
N LEU A 126 11.06 7.19 11.62
CA LEU A 126 10.08 6.70 10.63
C LEU A 126 8.63 6.71 11.13
N LYS A 127 8.35 7.13 12.37
CA LYS A 127 6.98 7.38 12.86
C LYS A 127 6.60 8.86 12.78
N SER A 128 7.55 9.72 12.42
CA SER A 128 7.30 11.14 12.29
C SER A 128 6.35 11.41 11.12
N PRO A 129 5.48 12.45 11.20
CA PRO A 129 4.61 12.86 10.09
C PRO A 129 5.39 13.27 8.82
N GLU A 130 6.69 13.51 8.93
CA GLU A 130 7.57 13.79 7.80
C GLU A 130 7.97 12.50 7.05
N ALA A 131 8.06 11.38 7.75
CA ALA A 131 8.46 10.09 7.19
C ALA A 131 7.28 9.16 6.85
N GLU A 132 6.19 9.20 7.61
CA GLU A 132 5.00 8.36 7.39
C GLU A 132 3.87 9.16 6.74
N GLN A 133 3.52 8.80 5.51
CA GLN A 133 2.42 9.43 4.76
C GLN A 133 1.26 8.45 4.56
N VAL A 134 0.11 8.74 5.16
CA VAL A 134 -1.12 7.95 4.96
C VAL A 134 -1.76 8.34 3.64
N ILE A 135 -1.68 7.46 2.65
CA ILE A 135 -2.19 7.70 1.28
C ILE A 135 -3.62 7.18 1.06
N ALA A 136 -4.07 6.23 1.88
CA ALA A 136 -5.38 5.59 1.76
C ALA A 136 -5.80 4.92 3.07
N ILE A 137 -7.11 4.67 3.20
CA ILE A 137 -7.69 3.81 4.23
C ILE A 137 -8.34 2.62 3.52
N ASP A 138 -7.94 1.41 3.89
CA ASP A 138 -8.47 0.17 3.33
C ASP A 138 -9.55 -0.43 4.24
N GLY A 139 -10.57 -1.04 3.64
CA GLY A 139 -11.70 -1.65 4.33
C GLY A 139 -11.74 -3.16 4.09
N LEU A 140 -11.62 -3.95 5.16
CA LEU A 140 -11.79 -5.40 5.10
C LEU A 140 -13.25 -5.76 5.38
N ALA A 141 -13.88 -6.50 4.45
CA ALA A 141 -15.23 -7.02 4.60
C ALA A 141 -15.21 -8.55 4.77
N ILE A 142 -16.00 -9.05 5.72
CA ILE A 142 -16.24 -10.48 5.90
C ILE A 142 -17.49 -10.85 5.11
N ILE A 143 -17.34 -11.73 4.12
CA ILE A 143 -18.45 -12.18 3.27
C ILE A 143 -18.77 -13.62 3.63
N LEU A 144 -20.03 -13.87 3.97
CA LEU A 144 -20.56 -15.21 4.22
C LEU A 144 -21.27 -15.74 2.97
N ASN A 145 -21.30 -17.05 2.82
CA ASN A 145 -22.14 -17.69 1.81
C ASN A 145 -23.60 -17.29 2.04
N PRO A 146 -24.38 -16.90 1.02
CA PRO A 146 -25.79 -16.53 1.18
C PRO A 146 -26.69 -17.60 1.82
N ARG A 147 -26.27 -18.87 1.80
CA ARG A 147 -26.97 -20.00 2.45
C ARG A 147 -26.58 -20.17 3.93
N ASN A 148 -25.56 -19.45 4.41
CA ASN A 148 -25.20 -19.45 5.81
C ASN A 148 -26.28 -18.69 6.60
N PRO A 149 -26.92 -19.30 7.60
CA PRO A 149 -28.00 -18.64 8.35
C PRO A 149 -27.49 -17.53 9.28
N LEU A 150 -26.17 -17.42 9.49
CA LEU A 150 -25.59 -16.31 10.25
C LEU A 150 -25.63 -15.03 9.42
N ASN A 151 -26.33 -14.01 9.94
CA ASN A 151 -26.43 -12.70 9.32
C ASN A 151 -25.47 -11.67 9.93
N THR A 152 -24.82 -12.01 11.05
CA THR A 152 -23.89 -11.13 11.76
C THR A 152 -22.88 -11.98 12.54
N LEU A 153 -21.63 -11.54 12.55
CA LEU A 153 -20.56 -12.04 13.42
C LEU A 153 -19.98 -10.84 14.18
N ASN A 154 -19.75 -11.01 15.48
CA ASN A 154 -19.01 -10.01 16.25
C ASN A 154 -17.50 -10.24 16.15
N THR A 155 -16.72 -9.29 16.66
CA THR A 155 -15.25 -9.31 16.57
C THR A 155 -14.66 -10.48 17.34
N GLU A 156 -15.24 -10.86 18.48
CA GLU A 156 -14.80 -12.00 19.29
C GLU A 156 -14.96 -13.32 18.53
N GLN A 157 -16.12 -13.52 17.90
CA GLN A 157 -16.38 -14.71 17.07
C GLN A 157 -15.44 -14.76 15.87
N LEU A 158 -15.19 -13.63 15.21
CA LEU A 158 -14.21 -13.58 14.11
C LEU A 158 -12.81 -13.95 14.60
N ALA A 159 -12.38 -13.43 15.76
CA ALA A 159 -11.10 -13.78 16.34
C ALA A 159 -11.00 -15.29 16.62
N GLN A 160 -12.04 -15.88 17.21
CA GLN A 160 -12.14 -17.33 17.46
C GLN A 160 -12.10 -18.19 16.19
N ILE A 161 -12.66 -17.69 15.08
CA ILE A 161 -12.58 -18.39 13.78
C ILE A 161 -11.16 -18.31 13.24
N PHE A 162 -10.57 -17.12 13.20
CA PHE A 162 -9.26 -16.90 12.57
C PHE A 162 -8.07 -17.42 13.40
N ASN A 163 -8.21 -17.56 14.72
CA ASN A 163 -7.22 -18.20 15.58
C ASN A 163 -7.38 -19.73 15.65
N GLY A 164 -8.45 -20.28 15.08
CA GLY A 164 -8.72 -21.72 15.04
C GLY A 164 -9.40 -22.31 16.29
N GLU A 165 -9.80 -21.50 17.26
CA GLU A 165 -10.56 -21.93 18.43
C GLU A 165 -11.95 -22.46 18.03
N VAL A 166 -12.56 -21.87 17.01
CA VAL A 166 -13.82 -22.30 16.41
C VAL A 166 -13.56 -22.73 14.98
N SER A 167 -13.88 -23.99 14.66
CA SER A 167 -13.62 -24.60 13.35
C SER A 167 -14.88 -25.03 12.58
N THR A 168 -16.06 -24.87 13.20
CA THR A 168 -17.34 -25.26 12.61
C THR A 168 -18.39 -24.17 12.76
N TRP A 169 -19.35 -24.10 11.83
CA TRP A 169 -20.43 -23.12 11.88
C TRP A 169 -21.43 -23.41 13.01
N GLU A 170 -21.55 -24.67 13.40
CA GLU A 170 -22.37 -25.17 14.50
C GLU A 170 -21.96 -24.54 15.84
N ALA A 171 -20.67 -24.37 16.06
CA ALA A 171 -20.14 -23.74 17.28
C ALA A 171 -20.56 -22.27 17.42
N LEU A 172 -21.05 -21.67 16.33
CA LEU A 172 -21.57 -20.30 16.28
C LEU A 172 -23.10 -20.25 16.15
N GLY A 173 -23.79 -21.40 16.25
CA GLY A 173 -25.24 -21.49 16.16
C GLY A 173 -25.80 -21.54 14.73
N ALA A 174 -24.98 -21.89 13.73
CA ALA A 174 -25.41 -22.07 12.34
C ALA A 174 -25.69 -23.53 11.96
N LEU A 175 -26.19 -23.72 10.72
CA LEU A 175 -26.35 -25.03 10.09
C LEU A 175 -25.01 -25.77 9.97
N ALA A 176 -25.09 -27.09 10.00
CA ALA A 176 -23.92 -27.95 10.10
C ALA A 176 -22.95 -27.84 8.91
N GLY A 177 -21.66 -27.64 9.19
CA GLY A 177 -20.61 -27.63 8.17
C GLY A 177 -19.27 -27.05 8.64
N PRO A 178 -18.14 -27.48 8.03
CA PRO A 178 -16.83 -26.90 8.31
C PRO A 178 -16.70 -25.47 7.76
N PHE A 179 -15.81 -24.66 8.34
CA PHE A 179 -15.36 -23.45 7.67
C PHE A 179 -14.57 -23.83 6.41
N MET A 180 -15.08 -23.44 5.25
CA MET A 180 -14.34 -23.54 4.00
C MET A 180 -13.71 -22.17 3.73
N SER A 181 -12.55 -21.91 4.33
CA SER A 181 -11.77 -20.71 4.04
C SER A 181 -10.99 -20.91 2.74
N THR A 182 -11.30 -20.14 1.69
CA THR A 182 -10.39 -20.00 0.56
C THR A 182 -9.25 -19.07 0.97
N PRO A 183 -7.98 -19.52 0.98
CA PRO A 183 -6.87 -18.61 1.19
C PRO A 183 -6.79 -17.60 0.03
N GLY A 184 -6.75 -16.30 0.33
CA GLY A 184 -6.24 -15.29 -0.60
C GLY A 184 -7.20 -14.60 -1.56
N MET A 185 -8.47 -14.36 -1.20
CA MET A 185 -9.38 -13.57 -2.06
C MET A 185 -9.67 -12.18 -1.48
N ILE A 186 -8.67 -11.30 -1.52
CA ILE A 186 -8.93 -9.86 -1.65
C ILE A 186 -8.76 -9.57 -3.15
N SER A 187 -9.85 -9.60 -3.90
CA SER A 187 -9.89 -9.19 -5.31
C SER A 187 -10.99 -8.14 -5.48
N PRO A 188 -10.73 -7.03 -6.20
CA PRO A 188 -11.73 -5.99 -6.39
C PRO A 188 -12.90 -6.54 -7.21
N ALA A 189 -14.11 -6.10 -6.85
CA ALA A 189 -15.38 -6.60 -7.38
C ALA A 189 -15.37 -6.84 -8.91
N PRO A 190 -15.79 -8.02 -9.39
CA PRO A 190 -16.04 -8.22 -10.81
C PRO A 190 -17.45 -7.70 -11.16
N THR A 191 -17.51 -6.77 -12.12
CA THR A 191 -18.71 -6.54 -12.92
C THR A 191 -19.09 -7.86 -13.59
N THR A 192 -20.19 -8.48 -13.15
CA THR A 192 -20.70 -9.75 -13.68
C THR A 192 -21.24 -9.53 -15.11
N PRO A 193 -21.35 -10.58 -15.97
CA PRO A 193 -22.41 -11.57 -15.77
C PRO A 193 -22.01 -13.04 -16.03
N SER A 194 -22.65 -13.91 -15.25
CA SER A 194 -22.91 -15.34 -15.49
C SER A 194 -21.70 -16.30 -15.51
N ARG A 195 -21.67 -17.18 -14.50
CA ARG A 195 -21.63 -18.64 -14.72
C ARG A 195 -22.05 -19.36 -13.44
N ASN A 196 -23.02 -20.25 -13.62
CA ASN A 196 -23.57 -21.16 -12.64
C ASN A 196 -22.45 -22.01 -12.02
N TRP A 197 -22.49 -22.19 -10.70
CA TRP A 197 -21.77 -23.24 -10.00
C TRP A 197 -22.75 -24.01 -9.11
N CYS A 198 -22.83 -25.32 -9.36
CA CYS A 198 -23.41 -26.31 -8.45
C CYS A 198 -22.55 -26.45 -7.19
#